data_AF-A0A8T4Q5H5-F1
#
_entry.id   AF-A0A8T4Q5H5-F1
#
_cell.length_a   1.000
_cell.length_b   1.000
_cell.length_c   1.000
_cell.angle_alpha   90.00
_cell.angle_beta   90.00
_cell.angle_gamma   90.00
#
_symmetry.space_group_name_H-M   'P 1'
#
loop_
_entity.id
_entity.type
_entity.pdbx_description
1 polymer ?
#
loop_
_entity_poly.entity_id
_entity_poly.type
_entity_poly.pdbx_seq_one_letter_code
_entity_poly.pdbx_strand_id
1 'polypeptide(L)'
;MKEDPSHKFLDDVDGSSVFYVRNGPVIRNIYELLDGFDHMSQDSFDFHVTPEKNDFSNWIAHVLGDKQLAENIRHKSRQDAGSMLRKRILELEDEIEKSKIAKVIQLGNDSAAHSAKEEKEPEHIEVKHSHNAMHAEKEPENESRQQESAQERKEREHKEHQAEHHEEKHEHRHHAKEKEEKPKHSGFFAKELASIKSGIRNNIELFLLGLVVGILIGKFVLGGF
;
A
#
# COMPACT_ATOMS: atom_id res chain seq x y z
N MET A 1 -17.38 9.03 -0.66
CA MET A 1 -16.30 8.79 -1.64
C MET A 1 -15.70 7.43 -1.31
N LYS A 2 -15.68 6.49 -2.26
CA LYS A 2 -14.87 5.27 -2.08
C LYS A 2 -13.42 5.71 -2.27
N GLU A 3 -12.56 5.45 -1.30
CA GLU A 3 -11.13 5.72 -1.47
C GLU A 3 -10.60 4.89 -2.63
N ASP A 4 -9.72 5.49 -3.41
CA ASP A 4 -9.06 4.84 -4.53
C ASP A 4 -8.12 3.76 -3.98
N PRO A 5 -8.40 2.46 -4.19
CA PRO A 5 -7.64 1.39 -3.58
C PRO A 5 -6.18 1.35 -4.05
N SER A 6 -5.83 2.05 -5.15
CA SER A 6 -4.50 2.01 -5.74
C SER A 6 -3.43 2.64 -4.84
N HIS A 7 -3.78 3.62 -4.00
CA HIS A 7 -2.84 4.21 -3.03
C HIS A 7 -2.41 3.20 -1.96
N LYS A 8 -3.32 2.33 -1.53
CA LYS A 8 -3.10 1.39 -0.43
C LYS A 8 -1.96 0.40 -0.70
N PHE A 9 -1.70 0.07 -1.96
CA PHE A 9 -0.66 -0.91 -2.32
C PHE A 9 0.76 -0.34 -2.29
N LEU A 10 0.89 0.98 -2.37
CA LEU A 10 2.17 1.68 -2.44
C LEU A 10 2.65 2.21 -1.09
N ASP A 11 1.73 2.37 -0.14
CA ASP A 11 2.02 2.88 1.20
C ASP A 11 2.67 1.81 2.11
N ASP A 12 3.31 2.28 3.19
CA ASP A 12 3.84 1.41 4.24
C ASP A 12 2.71 0.66 4.96
N VAL A 13 2.91 -0.63 5.20
CA VAL A 13 2.04 -1.44 6.05
C VAL A 13 2.29 -1.13 7.53
N ASP A 14 1.32 -1.49 8.36
CA ASP A 14 1.49 -1.42 9.81
C ASP A 14 2.68 -2.28 10.29
N GLY A 15 3.35 -1.85 11.37
CA GLY A 15 4.52 -2.52 11.92
C GLY A 15 4.32 -4.00 12.25
N SER A 16 3.10 -4.41 12.56
CA SER A 16 2.74 -5.82 12.82
C SER A 16 2.66 -6.69 11.55
N SER A 17 2.59 -6.07 10.37
CA SER A 17 2.32 -6.73 9.08
C SER A 17 3.52 -6.66 8.12
N VAL A 18 4.68 -6.23 8.61
CA VAL A 18 5.91 -6.16 7.82
C VAL A 18 6.44 -7.56 7.46
N PHE A 19 7.23 -7.64 6.40
CA PHE A 19 7.88 -8.89 5.98
C PHE A 19 9.34 -8.93 6.43
N TYR A 20 9.74 -10.00 7.11
CA TYR A 20 11.09 -10.18 7.61
C TYR A 20 11.92 -11.07 6.67
N VAL A 21 12.91 -10.49 6.00
CA VAL A 21 13.82 -11.25 5.15
C VAL A 21 14.85 -11.99 6.02
N ARG A 22 15.12 -13.27 5.71
CA ARG A 22 16.13 -14.04 6.43
C ARG A 22 17.50 -13.39 6.27
N ASN A 23 18.09 -12.95 7.38
CA ASN A 23 19.35 -12.22 7.44
C ASN A 23 19.34 -10.94 6.57
N GLY A 24 18.18 -10.31 6.40
CA GLY A 24 18.01 -9.17 5.50
C GLY A 24 17.15 -8.06 6.11
N PRO A 25 16.79 -7.05 5.30
CA PRO A 25 15.98 -5.94 5.77
C PRO A 25 14.54 -6.35 6.09
N VAL A 26 13.87 -5.49 6.85
CA VAL A 26 12.42 -5.51 7.01
C VAL A 26 11.79 -4.79 5.82
N ILE A 27 10.77 -5.40 5.22
CA ILE A 27 10.06 -4.90 4.05
C ILE A 27 8.66 -4.43 4.48
N ARG A 28 8.34 -3.17 4.20
CA ARG A 28 7.10 -2.50 4.61
C ARG A 28 6.15 -2.18 3.46
N ASN A 29 6.64 -2.13 2.23
CA ASN A 29 5.83 -1.80 1.05
C ASN A 29 6.38 -2.50 -0.19
N ILE A 30 5.70 -2.34 -1.32
CA ILE A 30 6.09 -2.97 -2.58
C ILE A 30 7.42 -2.43 -3.17
N TYR A 31 7.79 -1.17 -2.88
CA TYR A 31 9.07 -0.60 -3.32
C TYR A 31 10.24 -1.23 -2.57
N GLU A 32 10.12 -1.39 -1.26
CA GLU A 32 11.13 -2.08 -0.44
C GLU A 32 11.23 -3.55 -0.81
N LEU A 33 10.13 -4.19 -1.21
CA LEU A 33 10.17 -5.57 -1.72
C LEU A 33 10.95 -5.66 -3.03
N LEU A 34 10.74 -4.71 -3.94
CA LEU A 34 11.47 -4.64 -5.20
C LEU A 34 12.98 -4.44 -4.95
N ASP A 35 13.34 -3.46 -4.12
CA ASP A 35 14.74 -3.21 -3.72
C ASP A 35 15.34 -4.45 -3.04
N GLY A 36 14.54 -5.14 -2.22
CA GLY A 36 14.87 -6.42 -1.63
C GLY A 36 15.21 -7.47 -2.69
N PHE A 37 14.41 -7.64 -3.74
CA PHE A 37 14.69 -8.62 -4.79
C PHE A 37 15.98 -8.34 -5.57
N ASP A 38 16.31 -7.07 -5.79
CA ASP A 38 17.51 -6.69 -6.54
C ASP A 38 18.80 -6.90 -5.71
N HIS A 39 18.73 -6.83 -4.38
CA HIS A 39 19.89 -6.96 -3.48
C HIS A 39 19.98 -8.28 -2.69
N MET A 40 18.89 -9.04 -2.61
CA MET A 40 18.83 -10.29 -1.85
C MET A 40 19.74 -11.36 -2.49
N SER A 41 20.31 -12.25 -1.67
CA SER A 41 21.03 -13.41 -2.16
C SER A 41 20.07 -14.49 -2.69
N GLN A 42 20.56 -15.41 -3.53
CA GLN A 42 19.72 -16.52 -3.99
C GLN A 42 19.28 -17.41 -2.82
N ASP A 43 20.19 -17.71 -1.88
CA ASP A 43 19.89 -18.51 -0.69
C ASP A 43 18.78 -17.91 0.19
N SER A 44 18.74 -16.58 0.33
CA SER A 44 17.69 -15.91 1.10
C SER A 44 16.35 -15.94 0.36
N PHE A 45 16.36 -15.84 -0.98
CA PHE A 45 15.17 -15.99 -1.81
C PHE A 45 14.61 -17.43 -1.73
N ASP A 46 15.47 -18.44 -1.90
CA ASP A 46 15.08 -19.87 -1.87
C ASP A 46 14.58 -20.32 -0.49
N PHE A 47 14.92 -19.60 0.57
CA PHE A 47 14.34 -19.84 1.90
C PHE A 47 12.83 -19.49 1.97
N HIS A 48 12.44 -18.44 1.25
CA HIS A 48 11.07 -17.93 1.19
C HIS A 48 10.27 -18.55 0.04
N VAL A 49 10.95 -19.04 -0.98
CA VAL A 49 10.34 -19.61 -2.19
C VAL A 49 10.83 -21.03 -2.39
N THR A 50 9.88 -21.96 -2.25
CA THR A 50 10.06 -23.41 -2.41
C THR A 50 9.04 -23.91 -3.43
N PRO A 51 9.10 -25.19 -3.86
CA PRO A 51 8.07 -25.76 -4.73
C PRO A 51 6.66 -25.71 -4.13
N GLU A 52 6.51 -25.80 -2.80
CA GLU A 52 5.20 -25.80 -2.15
C GLU A 52 4.71 -24.40 -1.73
N LYS A 53 5.61 -23.46 -1.43
CA LYS A 53 5.26 -22.14 -0.89
C LYS A 53 6.05 -20.99 -1.49
N ASN A 54 5.42 -19.82 -1.53
CA ASN A 54 6.07 -18.55 -1.86
C ASN A 54 5.60 -17.50 -0.85
N ASP A 55 6.45 -17.19 0.12
CA ASP A 55 6.10 -16.31 1.24
C ASP A 55 5.90 -14.85 0.76
N PHE A 56 6.59 -14.42 -0.30
CA PHE A 56 6.36 -13.10 -0.90
C PHE A 56 4.98 -13.00 -1.54
N SER A 57 4.56 -14.01 -2.31
CA SER A 57 3.22 -14.08 -2.91
C SER A 57 2.13 -14.03 -1.83
N ASN A 58 2.30 -14.81 -0.76
CA ASN A 58 1.37 -14.82 0.37
C ASN A 58 1.29 -13.44 1.05
N TRP A 59 2.44 -12.80 1.30
CA TRP A 59 2.47 -11.47 1.90
C TRP A 59 1.78 -10.42 1.02
N ILE A 60 2.05 -10.40 -0.30
CA ILE A 60 1.37 -9.49 -1.23
C ILE A 60 -0.14 -9.72 -1.23
N ALA A 61 -0.60 -10.99 -1.25
CA ALA A 61 -2.03 -11.30 -1.29
C ALA A 61 -2.77 -10.91 0.00
N HIS A 62 -2.16 -11.17 1.16
CA HIS A 62 -2.84 -11.11 2.45
C HIS A 62 -2.58 -9.80 3.21
N VAL A 63 -1.42 -9.18 3.01
CA VAL A 63 -1.06 -7.93 3.67
C VAL A 63 -1.35 -6.74 2.75
N LEU A 64 -0.75 -6.70 1.56
CA LEU A 64 -1.00 -5.60 0.62
C LEU A 64 -2.39 -5.69 0.00
N GLY A 65 -2.91 -6.90 -0.19
CA GLY A 65 -4.22 -7.16 -0.78
C GLY A 65 -4.20 -7.27 -2.31
N ASP A 66 -3.03 -7.22 -2.96
CA ASP A 66 -2.90 -7.32 -4.41
C ASP A 66 -2.87 -8.80 -4.86
N LYS A 67 -4.04 -9.42 -4.85
CA LYS A 67 -4.20 -10.84 -5.20
C LYS A 67 -3.75 -11.14 -6.64
N GLN A 68 -3.89 -10.20 -7.56
CA GLN A 68 -3.50 -10.39 -8.95
C GLN A 68 -1.99 -10.44 -9.08
N LEU A 69 -1.26 -9.51 -8.46
CA LEU A 69 0.19 -9.54 -8.43
C LEU A 69 0.71 -10.79 -7.71
N ALA A 70 0.10 -11.15 -6.58
CA ALA A 70 0.49 -12.33 -5.82
C ALA A 70 0.44 -13.62 -6.64
N GLU A 71 -0.66 -13.84 -7.37
CA GLU A 71 -0.82 -15.01 -8.24
C GLU A 71 0.21 -15.02 -9.37
N ASN A 72 0.41 -13.85 -9.98
CA ASN A 72 1.36 -13.64 -11.06
C ASN A 72 2.81 -14.01 -10.70
N ILE A 73 3.24 -13.73 -9.46
CA ILE A 73 4.62 -13.98 -9.00
C ILE A 73 4.81 -15.36 -8.34
N ARG A 74 3.71 -16.08 -8.05
CA ARG A 74 3.71 -17.29 -7.21
C ARG A 74 4.74 -18.34 -7.64
N HIS A 75 4.90 -18.54 -8.94
CA HIS A 75 5.80 -19.54 -9.53
C HIS A 75 6.89 -18.91 -10.41
N LYS A 76 7.41 -17.76 -10.00
CA LYS A 76 8.40 -17.00 -10.78
C LYS A 76 9.78 -17.01 -10.14
N SER A 77 10.80 -16.92 -10.98
CA SER A 77 12.15 -16.62 -10.54
C SER A 77 12.20 -15.25 -9.88
N ARG A 78 13.25 -14.97 -9.09
CA ARG A 78 13.44 -13.66 -8.46
C ARG A 78 13.43 -12.51 -9.46
N GLN A 79 14.10 -12.70 -10.61
CA GLN A 79 14.22 -11.70 -11.66
C GLN A 79 12.88 -11.44 -12.35
N ASP A 80 12.13 -12.50 -12.65
CA ASP A 80 10.79 -12.37 -13.24
C ASP A 80 9.83 -11.70 -12.27
N ALA A 81 9.84 -12.12 -11.00
CA ALA A 81 9.02 -11.52 -9.96
C ALA A 81 9.34 -10.02 -9.80
N GLY A 82 10.62 -9.64 -9.73
CA GLY A 82 11.03 -8.23 -9.69
C GLY A 82 10.57 -7.41 -10.90
N SER A 83 10.57 -8.01 -12.08
CA SER A 83 10.06 -7.36 -13.30
C SER A 83 8.54 -7.15 -13.25
N MET A 84 7.80 -8.11 -12.69
CA MET A 84 6.36 -7.97 -12.48
C MET A 84 6.03 -6.91 -11.43
N LEU A 85 6.82 -6.82 -10.34
CA LEU A 85 6.69 -5.75 -9.35
C LEU A 85 6.92 -4.38 -9.98
N ARG A 86 8.00 -4.19 -10.75
CA ARG A 86 8.28 -2.94 -11.47
C ARG A 86 7.11 -2.51 -12.35
N LYS A 87 6.58 -3.43 -13.15
CA LYS A 87 5.42 -3.17 -14.00
C LYS A 87 4.21 -2.73 -13.16
N ARG A 88 3.90 -3.46 -12.08
CA ARG A 88 2.75 -3.18 -11.23
C ARG A 88 2.84 -1.83 -10.51
N ILE A 89 4.03 -1.48 -10.04
CA ILE A 89 4.29 -0.15 -9.44
C ILE A 89 3.98 0.96 -10.45
N LEU A 90 4.46 0.84 -11.69
CA LEU A 90 4.20 1.84 -12.73
C LEU A 90 2.70 1.98 -13.04
N GLU A 91 1.96 0.86 -13.10
CA GLU A 91 0.50 0.88 -13.30
C GLU A 91 -0.21 1.62 -12.16
N LEU A 92 0.13 1.31 -10.91
CA LEU A 92 -0.47 1.95 -9.73
C LEU A 92 -0.16 3.45 -9.67
N GLU A 93 1.06 3.86 -10.00
CA GLU A 93 1.45 5.27 -10.04
C GLU A 93 0.69 6.05 -11.13
N ASP A 94 0.48 5.45 -12.31
CA ASP A 94 -0.29 6.04 -13.40
C ASP A 94 -1.78 6.18 -13.05
N GLU A 95 -2.37 5.16 -12.41
CA GLU A 95 -3.75 5.21 -11.90
C GLU A 95 -3.94 6.36 -10.90
N ILE A 96 -3.00 6.53 -9.98
CA ILE A 96 -2.98 7.63 -9.01
C ILE A 96 -2.89 9.00 -9.69
N GLU A 97 -2.03 9.16 -10.70
CA GLU A 97 -1.88 10.43 -11.42
C GLU A 97 -3.17 10.78 -12.19
N LYS A 98 -3.77 9.80 -12.87
CA LYS A 98 -5.07 9.95 -13.56
C LYS A 98 -6.19 10.34 -12.59
N SER A 99 -6.26 9.68 -11.44
CA SER A 99 -7.24 9.95 -10.38
C SER A 99 -7.12 11.38 -9.83
N LYS A 100 -5.88 11.85 -9.61
CA LYS A 100 -5.60 13.25 -9.21
C LYS A 100 -6.05 14.25 -10.27
N ILE A 101 -5.76 14.02 -11.55
CA ILE A 101 -6.16 14.90 -12.65
C ILE A 101 -7.69 14.96 -12.76
N ALA A 102 -8.37 13.82 -12.69
CA ALA A 102 -9.83 13.76 -12.74
C ALA A 102 -10.49 14.57 -11.62
N LYS A 103 -9.94 14.49 -10.40
CA LYS A 103 -10.44 15.24 -9.23
C LYS A 103 -10.27 16.76 -9.41
N VAL A 104 -9.16 17.21 -9.98
CA VAL A 104 -8.92 18.64 -10.26
C VAL A 104 -9.93 19.17 -11.29
N ILE A 105 -10.20 18.41 -12.36
CA ILE A 105 -11.18 18.78 -13.38
C ILE A 105 -12.59 18.88 -12.77
N GLN A 106 -12.97 17.96 -11.90
CA GLN A 106 -14.27 17.97 -11.23
C GLN A 106 -14.45 19.22 -10.35
N LEU A 107 -13.45 19.58 -9.55
CA LEU A 107 -13.48 20.77 -8.69
C LEU A 107 -13.63 22.07 -9.48
N GLY A 108 -13.05 22.15 -10.68
CA GLY A 108 -13.20 23.31 -11.56
C GLY A 108 -14.65 23.52 -12.04
N ASN A 109 -15.36 22.43 -12.35
CA ASN A 109 -16.74 22.49 -12.85
C ASN A 109 -17.74 22.88 -11.76
N ASP A 110 -17.55 22.39 -10.53
CA ASP A 110 -18.43 22.70 -9.40
C ASP A 110 -18.33 24.19 -9.00
N SER A 111 -17.14 24.78 -9.11
CA SER A 111 -16.91 26.20 -8.83
C SER A 111 -17.61 27.11 -9.86
N ALA A 112 -17.60 26.74 -11.14
CA ALA A 112 -18.32 27.48 -12.19
C ALA A 112 -19.85 27.41 -12.01
N ALA A 113 -20.38 26.29 -11.51
CA ALA A 113 -21.81 26.11 -11.25
C ALA A 113 -22.32 26.95 -10.07
N HIS A 114 -21.49 27.19 -9.05
CA HIS A 114 -21.86 28.04 -7.92
C HIS A 114 -21.86 29.53 -8.24
N SER A 115 -21.01 30.00 -9.16
CA SER A 115 -20.99 31.42 -9.56
C SER A 115 -22.16 31.85 -10.43
N ALA A 116 -22.98 30.92 -10.97
CA ALA A 116 -24.08 31.21 -11.88
C ALA A 116 -25.48 31.21 -11.22
N LYS A 117 -25.58 31.01 -9.91
CA LYS A 117 -26.87 30.91 -9.18
C LYS A 117 -27.13 32.02 -8.14
N GLU A 118 -26.26 32.99 -7.99
CA GLU A 118 -26.46 34.11 -7.07
C GLU A 118 -27.09 35.32 -7.79
N GLU A 119 -28.27 35.12 -8.38
CA GLU A 119 -29.15 36.25 -8.71
C GLU A 119 -30.62 35.78 -8.70
N LYS A 120 -31.35 36.27 -7.68
CA LYS A 120 -32.81 36.26 -7.45
C LYS A 120 -33.37 35.34 -6.37
N GLU A 121 -33.71 36.01 -5.26
CA GLU A 121 -35.01 36.06 -4.56
C GLU A 121 -35.03 35.69 -3.05
N PRO A 122 -35.89 36.39 -2.28
CA PRO A 122 -35.59 36.83 -0.93
C PRO A 122 -35.98 35.84 0.18
N GLU A 123 -35.31 36.08 1.30
CA GLU A 123 -35.46 35.47 2.61
C GLU A 123 -36.92 35.23 3.04
N HIS A 124 -37.25 33.97 3.33
CA HIS A 124 -38.29 33.65 4.30
C HIS A 124 -37.70 32.75 5.38
N ILE A 125 -37.38 33.38 6.52
CA ILE A 125 -36.84 32.74 7.72
C ILE A 125 -37.99 31.93 8.36
N GLU A 126 -37.94 30.61 8.30
CA GLU A 126 -38.79 29.73 9.10
C GLU A 126 -37.94 29.02 10.17
N VAL A 127 -38.09 29.46 11.42
CA VAL A 127 -37.46 28.90 12.62
C VAL A 127 -38.20 27.63 13.03
N LYS A 128 -37.56 26.45 12.95
CA LYS A 128 -38.07 25.21 13.57
C LYS A 128 -37.01 24.47 14.39
N HIS A 129 -37.08 24.73 15.69
CA HIS A 129 -37.12 23.80 16.83
C HIS A 129 -36.21 22.55 16.85
N SER A 130 -35.22 22.68 17.76
CA SER A 130 -34.59 21.66 18.60
C SER A 130 -35.49 20.49 18.99
N HIS A 131 -34.99 19.26 18.85
CA HIS A 131 -35.30 18.14 19.75
C HIS A 131 -34.07 17.23 19.97
N ASN A 132 -33.75 17.07 21.26
CA ASN A 132 -32.94 16.01 21.87
C ASN A 132 -33.32 14.60 21.40
N ALA A 133 -32.34 13.69 21.40
CA ALA A 133 -32.48 12.42 22.12
C ALA A 133 -31.12 11.74 22.32
N MET A 134 -30.72 11.64 23.58
CA MET A 134 -29.75 10.67 24.09
C MET A 134 -30.31 9.25 23.91
N HIS A 135 -29.49 8.34 23.42
CA HIS A 135 -29.66 6.91 23.69
C HIS A 135 -28.31 6.31 24.07
N ALA A 136 -28.16 6.07 25.37
CA ALA A 136 -27.14 5.22 25.95
C ALA A 136 -27.69 3.80 25.94
N GLU A 137 -26.95 2.86 25.34
CA GLU A 137 -27.28 1.44 25.38
C GLU A 137 -26.14 0.67 26.02
N LYS A 138 -26.54 -0.20 26.95
CA LYS A 138 -25.73 -0.91 27.94
C LYS A 138 -25.01 -2.09 27.33
N GLU A 139 -23.76 -2.29 27.72
CA GLU A 139 -23.05 -3.56 27.57
C GLU A 139 -23.58 -4.59 28.58
N PRO A 140 -23.80 -5.85 28.18
CA PRO A 140 -23.92 -6.96 29.11
C PRO A 140 -22.54 -7.56 29.43
N GLU A 141 -22.17 -7.46 30.70
CA GLU A 141 -21.12 -8.24 31.36
C GLU A 141 -21.40 -9.75 31.19
N ASN A 142 -20.49 -10.46 30.53
CA ASN A 142 -20.52 -11.92 30.46
C ASN A 142 -19.54 -12.50 31.48
N GLU A 143 -20.02 -12.63 32.72
CA GLU A 143 -19.41 -13.45 33.76
C GLU A 143 -19.70 -14.94 33.49
N SER A 144 -18.85 -15.63 32.73
CA SER A 144 -18.87 -17.10 32.69
C SER A 144 -17.58 -17.74 32.15
N ARG A 145 -16.49 -17.75 32.94
CA ARG A 145 -15.44 -18.77 32.80
C ARG A 145 -14.50 -18.87 34.01
N GLN A 146 -15.08 -19.00 35.20
CA GLN A 146 -14.37 -19.58 36.35
C GLN A 146 -14.76 -21.04 36.49
N GLN A 147 -14.17 -21.90 35.65
CA GLN A 147 -14.15 -23.36 35.84
C GLN A 147 -13.20 -23.99 34.81
N GLU A 148 -11.99 -23.47 34.72
CA GLU A 148 -10.90 -24.17 34.04
C GLU A 148 -10.03 -24.86 35.09
N SER A 149 -10.03 -26.17 34.97
CA SER A 149 -9.74 -27.15 36.00
C SER A 149 -8.30 -27.12 36.53
N ALA A 150 -8.11 -27.51 37.78
CA ALA A 150 -6.82 -27.74 38.43
C ALA A 150 -5.89 -28.75 37.69
N GLN A 151 -6.39 -29.37 36.62
CA GLN A 151 -5.65 -30.29 35.77
C GLN A 151 -4.74 -29.56 34.77
N GLU A 152 -5.14 -28.40 34.23
CA GLU A 152 -4.27 -27.60 33.36
C GLU A 152 -3.09 -26.96 34.11
N ARG A 153 -3.26 -26.67 35.41
CA ARG A 153 -2.19 -26.07 36.22
C ARG A 153 -1.01 -27.03 36.42
N LYS A 154 -1.29 -28.33 36.62
CA LYS A 154 -0.24 -29.36 36.73
C LYS A 154 0.47 -29.65 35.41
N GLU A 155 -0.21 -29.45 34.28
CA GLU A 155 0.39 -29.65 32.95
C GLU A 155 1.27 -28.47 32.52
N ARG A 156 0.95 -27.24 32.95
CA ARG A 156 1.83 -26.06 32.77
C ARG A 156 3.12 -26.16 33.60
N GLU A 157 3.04 -26.59 34.87
CA GLU A 157 4.22 -26.76 35.74
C GLU A 157 5.19 -27.82 35.20
N HIS A 158 4.70 -28.87 34.52
CA HIS A 158 5.59 -29.89 33.94
C HIS A 158 6.26 -29.45 32.63
N LYS A 159 5.63 -28.54 31.86
CA LYS A 159 6.25 -27.95 30.67
C LYS A 159 7.27 -26.87 31.00
N GLU A 160 7.06 -26.10 32.06
CA GLU A 160 7.97 -25.02 32.48
C GLU A 160 9.33 -25.57 32.95
N HIS A 161 9.32 -26.68 33.72
CA HIS A 161 10.56 -27.35 34.13
C HIS A 161 11.37 -27.98 32.98
N GLN A 162 10.74 -28.28 31.83
CA GLN A 162 11.48 -28.77 30.65
C GLN A 162 12.06 -27.62 29.81
N ALA A 163 11.53 -26.41 29.92
CA ALA A 163 12.06 -25.23 29.24
C ALA A 163 13.33 -24.69 29.93
N GLU A 164 13.35 -24.64 31.27
CA GLU A 164 14.50 -24.10 32.03
C GLU A 164 15.78 -24.94 31.84
N HIS A 165 15.67 -26.27 31.67
CA HIS A 165 16.85 -27.11 31.47
C HIS A 165 17.47 -27.00 30.07
N HIS A 166 16.80 -26.33 29.11
CA HIS A 166 17.33 -26.12 27.76
C HIS A 166 17.88 -24.69 27.53
N GLU A 167 17.64 -23.77 28.47
CA GLU A 167 18.04 -22.36 28.35
C GLU A 167 19.47 -22.10 28.90
N GLU A 168 19.94 -22.91 29.85
CA GLU A 168 21.28 -22.73 30.45
C GLU A 168 22.46 -23.14 29.52
N LYS A 169 22.18 -23.64 28.31
CA LYS A 169 23.21 -24.00 27.32
C LYS A 169 23.41 -22.99 26.18
N HIS A 170 22.69 -21.87 26.17
CA HIS A 170 22.74 -20.92 25.04
C HIS A 170 23.15 -19.49 25.37
N GLU A 171 23.56 -19.17 26.61
CA GLU A 171 23.97 -17.81 27.01
C GLU A 171 25.44 -17.45 26.70
N HIS A 172 26.17 -18.27 25.93
CA HIS A 172 27.57 -17.98 25.58
C HIS A 172 27.79 -17.77 24.09
N ARG A 173 27.00 -16.90 23.44
CA ARG A 173 27.42 -16.31 22.16
C ARG A 173 26.59 -15.08 21.75
N HIS A 174 27.30 -13.97 21.58
CA HIS A 174 26.96 -12.78 20.78
C HIS A 174 26.29 -11.59 21.46
N HIS A 175 27.02 -10.97 22.41
CA HIS A 175 27.04 -9.51 22.49
C HIS A 175 27.86 -8.95 21.30
N ALA A 176 27.18 -8.69 20.18
CA ALA A 176 27.69 -7.84 19.12
C ALA A 176 26.79 -6.59 19.03
N LYS A 177 27.38 -5.44 19.33
CA LYS A 177 26.76 -4.11 19.23
C LYS A 177 26.29 -3.88 17.79
N GLU A 178 24.98 -3.92 17.60
CA GLU A 178 24.32 -3.49 16.37
C GLU A 178 24.34 -1.96 16.34
N LYS A 179 25.17 -1.40 15.47
CA LYS A 179 25.09 0.01 15.08
C LYS A 179 24.09 0.09 13.95
N GLU A 180 22.91 0.66 14.22
CA GLU A 180 21.93 1.03 13.20
C GLU A 180 22.52 2.12 12.28
N GLU A 181 23.25 1.70 11.24
CA GLU A 181 23.51 2.56 10.09
C GLU A 181 22.32 2.47 9.15
N LYS A 182 21.49 3.53 9.14
CA LYS A 182 20.41 3.69 8.17
C LYS A 182 20.97 3.56 6.74
N PRO A 183 20.46 2.63 5.91
CA PRO A 183 20.99 2.44 4.56
C PRO A 183 20.69 3.67 3.69
N LYS A 184 21.75 4.32 3.20
CA LYS A 184 21.70 5.53 2.35
C LYS A 184 21.40 5.24 0.87
N HIS A 185 20.92 4.06 0.51
CA HIS A 185 20.90 3.58 -0.88
C HIS A 185 19.57 3.74 -1.65
N SER A 186 18.53 4.33 -1.07
CA SER A 186 17.24 4.56 -1.75
C SER A 186 17.30 5.47 -3.00
N GLY A 187 18.44 6.12 -3.27
CA GLY A 187 18.59 7.05 -4.39
C GLY A 187 18.89 6.42 -5.76
N PHE A 188 19.22 5.12 -5.85
CA PHE A 188 19.57 4.50 -7.13
C PHE A 188 18.32 4.21 -7.98
N PHE A 189 17.29 3.60 -7.39
CA PHE A 189 16.05 3.26 -8.09
C PHE A 189 15.22 4.46 -8.55
N ALA A 190 15.25 5.56 -7.80
CA ALA A 190 14.58 6.80 -8.19
C ALA A 190 15.05 7.33 -9.56
N LYS A 191 16.33 7.12 -9.90
CA LYS A 191 16.90 7.59 -11.17
C LYS A 191 16.46 6.74 -12.36
N GLU A 192 16.37 5.43 -12.19
CA GLU A 192 15.99 4.52 -13.26
C GLU A 192 14.49 4.63 -13.59
N LEU A 193 13.63 4.76 -12.58
CA LEU A 193 12.22 5.06 -12.76
C LEU A 193 11.99 6.46 -13.38
N ALA A 194 12.80 7.46 -13.00
CA ALA A 194 12.73 8.79 -13.60
C ALA A 194 13.09 8.77 -15.10
N SER A 195 14.06 7.95 -15.51
CA SER A 195 14.43 7.78 -16.92
C SER A 195 13.25 7.23 -17.74
N ILE A 196 12.58 6.18 -17.24
CA ILE A 196 11.41 5.58 -17.90
C ILE A 196 10.23 6.56 -17.95
N LYS A 197 9.94 7.27 -16.85
CA LYS A 197 8.86 8.28 -16.80
C LYS A 197 9.09 9.44 -17.77
N SER A 198 10.33 9.90 -17.94
CA SER A 198 10.65 11.01 -18.86
C SER A 198 10.33 10.68 -20.32
N GLY A 199 10.53 9.42 -20.74
CA GLY A 199 10.23 8.97 -22.09
C GLY A 199 8.74 9.00 -22.41
N ILE A 200 7.88 8.70 -21.44
CA ILE A 200 6.41 8.66 -21.61
C ILE A 200 5.83 10.08 -21.58
N ARG A 201 6.30 10.95 -20.67
CA ARG A 201 5.81 12.33 -20.51
C ARG A 201 5.97 13.17 -21.77
N ASN A 202 7.10 13.04 -22.45
CA ASN A 202 7.39 13.80 -23.67
C ASN A 202 6.42 13.47 -24.82
N ASN A 203 5.86 12.25 -24.84
CA ASN A 203 4.90 11.85 -25.87
C ASN A 203 3.50 12.41 -25.61
N ILE A 204 3.12 12.62 -24.35
CA ILE A 204 1.80 13.16 -23.98
C ILE A 204 1.73 14.67 -24.27
N GLU A 205 2.77 15.43 -23.94
CA GLU A 205 2.87 16.87 -24.25
C GLU A 205 2.72 17.14 -25.75
N LEU A 206 3.41 16.34 -26.59
CA LEU A 206 3.30 16.44 -28.05
C LEU A 206 1.89 16.11 -28.57
N PHE A 207 1.22 15.13 -27.96
CA PHE A 207 -0.16 14.78 -28.31
C PHE A 207 -1.14 15.90 -27.96
N LEU A 208 -1.02 16.51 -26.78
CA LEU A 208 -1.88 17.61 -26.33
C LEU A 208 -1.68 18.87 -27.19
N LEU A 209 -0.43 19.22 -27.51
CA LEU A 209 -0.12 20.31 -28.44
C LEU A 209 -0.73 20.05 -29.82
N GLY A 210 -0.61 18.82 -30.34
CA GLY A 210 -1.23 18.41 -31.59
C GLY A 210 -2.75 18.56 -31.57
N LEU A 211 -3.40 18.21 -30.45
CA LEU A 211 -4.84 18.32 -30.29
C LEU A 211 -5.33 19.78 -30.25
N VAL A 212 -4.63 20.66 -29.53
CA VAL A 212 -4.94 22.10 -29.49
C VAL A 212 -4.78 22.74 -30.87
N VAL A 213 -3.66 22.47 -31.55
CA VAL A 213 -3.41 22.95 -32.91
C VAL A 213 -4.47 22.41 -33.89
N GLY A 214 -4.85 21.14 -33.76
CA GLY A 214 -5.91 20.52 -34.56
C GLY A 214 -7.27 21.19 -34.39
N ILE A 215 -7.66 21.56 -33.17
CA ILE A 215 -8.92 22.29 -32.90
C ILE A 215 -8.86 23.70 -33.52
N LEU A 216 -7.73 24.40 -33.41
CA LEU A 216 -7.57 25.74 -33.99
C LEU A 216 -7.66 25.71 -35.53
N ILE A 217 -6.98 24.74 -36.18
CA ILE A 217 -7.06 24.56 -37.63
C ILE A 217 -8.47 24.14 -38.05
N GLY A 218 -9.11 23.22 -37.33
CA GLY A 218 -10.48 22.79 -37.63
C GLY A 218 -11.49 23.94 -37.57
N LYS A 219 -11.35 24.84 -36.58
CA LYS A 219 -12.16 26.07 -36.50
C LYS A 219 -11.89 27.03 -37.65
N PHE A 220 -10.64 27.14 -38.11
CA PHE A 220 -10.28 27.99 -39.24
C PHE A 220 -10.83 27.47 -40.58
N VAL A 221 -10.82 26.14 -40.80
CA VAL A 221 -11.32 25.52 -42.04
C VAL A 221 -12.85 25.48 -42.09
N LEU A 222 -13.52 25.19 -40.97
CA LEU A 222 -14.99 25.10 -40.92
C LEU A 222 -15.67 26.47 -40.71
N GLY A 223 -14.95 27.44 -40.16
CA GLY A 223 -15.47 28.77 -39.81
C GLY A 223 -15.54 29.76 -40.96
N GLY A 224 -15.34 29.32 -42.22
CA GLY A 224 -15.56 30.05 -43.47
C GLY A 224 -15.61 31.57 -43.35
N PHE A 225 -14.46 32.23 -43.56
CA PHE A 225 -14.42 33.64 -43.94
C PHE A 225 -15.15 33.87 -45.27
#